data_AF-A0A2A3AFK8-F1
#
_entry.id   AF-A0A2A3AFK8-F1
#
_cell.length_a   1.000
_cell.length_b   1.000
_cell.length_c   1.000
_cell.angle_alpha   90.00
_cell.angle_beta   90.00
_cell.angle_gamma   90.00
#
_symmetry.space_group_name_H-M   'P 1'
#
loop_
_entity.id
_entity.type
_entity.pdbx_description
1 polymer ?
#
loop_
_entity_poly.entity_id
_entity_poly.type
_entity_poly.pdbx_seq_one_letter_code
_entity_poly.pdbx_strand_id
1 'polypeptide(L)'
;MSNDQKKPDQELVKSMRQELAKGGDKAVERRYGPEAKGSAEYAEAQRQRRQAQARARSQHQRAAEQQRGPAQGQQAKAQAEKDARGKQQRQSERERVIEARKQQERDSSLSR
;
A
#
# COMPACT_ATOMS: atom_id res chain seq x y z
N MET A 1 24.31 46.83 -4.47
CA MET A 1 23.16 46.30 -5.24
C MET A 1 22.40 45.36 -4.32
N SER A 2 21.34 45.85 -3.68
CA SER A 2 20.53 45.04 -2.77
C SER A 2 19.85 43.94 -3.56
N ASN A 3 20.21 42.69 -3.24
CA ASN A 3 19.53 41.52 -3.78
C ASN A 3 18.21 41.37 -3.00
N ASP A 4 17.26 42.27 -3.26
CA ASP A 4 15.90 42.16 -2.77
C ASP A 4 15.29 40.90 -3.39
N GLN A 5 15.51 39.75 -2.73
CA GLN A 5 14.69 38.57 -2.89
C GLN A 5 13.27 38.99 -2.54
N LYS A 6 12.52 39.49 -3.54
CA LYS A 6 11.09 39.72 -3.45
C LYS A 6 10.48 38.44 -2.91
N LYS A 7 10.07 38.48 -1.64
CA LYS A 7 9.36 37.38 -1.04
C LYS A 7 8.12 37.15 -1.91
N PRO A 8 7.89 35.92 -2.38
CA PRO A 8 6.69 35.60 -3.13
C PRO A 8 5.47 36.01 -2.30
N ASP A 9 4.52 36.66 -2.98
CA ASP A 9 3.29 37.12 -2.34
C ASP A 9 2.48 35.90 -1.86
N GLN A 10 2.36 35.78 -0.54
CA GLN A 10 1.70 34.65 0.10
C GLN A 10 0.20 34.57 -0.24
N GLU A 11 -0.46 35.71 -0.50
CA GLU A 11 -1.87 35.72 -0.92
C GLU A 11 -2.02 35.17 -2.34
N LEU A 12 -1.10 35.53 -3.22
CA LEU A 12 -1.06 35.03 -4.59
C LEU A 12 -0.72 33.53 -4.61
N VAL A 13 0.27 33.09 -3.83
CA VAL A 13 0.62 31.67 -3.64
C VAL A 13 -0.59 30.85 -3.18
N LYS A 14 -1.34 31.36 -2.19
CA LYS A 14 -2.54 30.68 -1.67
C LYS A 14 -3.61 30.54 -2.73
N SER A 15 -3.83 31.59 -3.52
CA SER A 15 -4.83 31.60 -4.59
C SER A 15 -4.43 30.67 -5.74
N MET A 16 -3.17 30.71 -6.19
CA MET A 16 -2.64 29.79 -7.20
C MET A 16 -2.71 28.34 -6.73
N ARG A 17 -2.41 28.07 -5.46
CA ARG A 17 -2.54 26.72 -4.88
C ARG A 17 -3.99 26.21 -4.93
N GLN A 18 -4.98 27.06 -4.68
CA GLN A 18 -6.40 26.69 -4.80
C GLN A 18 -6.78 26.38 -6.26
N GLU A 19 -6.34 27.20 -7.21
CA GLU A 19 -6.57 26.94 -8.64
C GLU A 19 -5.87 25.65 -9.10
N LEU A 20 -4.63 25.40 -8.65
CA LEU A 20 -3.90 24.14 -8.87
C LEU A 20 -4.64 22.92 -8.29
N ALA A 21 -5.34 23.09 -7.18
CA ALA A 21 -6.15 22.03 -6.59
C ALA A 21 -7.45 21.78 -7.35
N LYS A 22 -8.07 22.83 -7.91
CA LYS A 22 -9.35 22.75 -8.65
C LYS A 22 -9.18 22.22 -10.07
N GLY A 23 -8.22 22.75 -10.82
CA GLY A 23 -8.06 22.47 -12.26
C GLY A 23 -6.62 22.39 -12.75
N GLY A 24 -5.66 22.33 -11.82
CA GLY A 24 -4.24 22.20 -12.14
C GLY A 24 -3.69 23.39 -12.90
N ASP A 25 -2.68 23.14 -13.72
CA ASP A 25 -1.89 24.19 -14.38
C ASP A 25 -2.72 25.01 -15.38
N LYS A 26 -3.73 24.39 -15.99
CA LYS A 26 -4.65 25.06 -16.92
C LYS A 26 -5.55 26.08 -16.23
N ALA A 27 -5.99 25.82 -14.99
CA ALA A 27 -6.82 26.75 -14.24
C ALA A 27 -6.04 28.00 -13.81
N VAL A 28 -4.78 27.80 -13.38
CA VAL A 28 -3.87 28.91 -13.08
C VAL A 28 -3.60 29.73 -14.34
N GLU A 29 -3.29 29.09 -15.46
CA GLU A 29 -3.04 29.76 -16.73
C GLU A 29 -4.26 30.55 -17.23
N ARG A 30 -5.48 30.03 -17.03
CA ARG A 30 -6.71 30.75 -17.39
C ARG A 30 -6.95 31.98 -16.51
N ARG A 31 -6.55 31.94 -15.23
CA ARG A 31 -6.85 32.99 -14.25
C ARG A 31 -5.74 34.05 -14.14
N TYR A 32 -4.49 33.65 -14.32
CA TYR A 32 -3.29 34.49 -14.13
C TYR A 32 -2.42 34.60 -15.39
N GLY A 33 -2.79 33.91 -16.47
CA GLY A 33 -2.03 33.89 -17.72
C GLY A 33 -0.91 32.84 -17.74
N PRO A 34 -0.30 32.60 -18.93
CA PRO A 34 0.80 31.64 -19.09
C PRO A 34 2.06 32.05 -18.32
N GLU A 35 2.28 33.34 -18.11
CA GLU A 35 3.44 33.91 -17.41
C GLU A 35 3.47 33.51 -15.92
N ALA A 36 2.30 33.25 -15.33
CA ALA A 36 2.19 32.79 -13.95
C ALA A 36 2.94 31.49 -13.69
N LYS A 37 3.08 30.60 -14.68
CA LYS A 37 3.84 29.34 -14.52
C LYS A 37 5.33 29.57 -14.29
N GLY A 38 5.87 30.70 -14.75
CA GLY A 38 7.26 31.08 -14.55
C GLY A 38 7.50 31.85 -13.25
N SER A 39 6.44 32.17 -12.49
CA SER A 39 6.55 33.01 -11.31
C SER A 39 7.04 32.22 -10.08
N ALA A 40 7.70 32.93 -9.16
CA ALA A 40 8.17 32.35 -7.90
C ALA A 40 7.01 31.84 -7.04
N GLU A 41 5.87 32.52 -7.12
CA GLU A 41 4.64 32.20 -6.40
C GLU A 41 4.03 30.87 -6.87
N TYR A 42 4.05 30.62 -8.18
CA TYR A 42 3.58 29.35 -8.73
C TYR A 42 4.49 28.18 -8.31
N ALA A 43 5.81 28.39 -8.35
CA ALA A 43 6.76 27.38 -7.88
C ALA A 43 6.55 27.05 -6.39
N GLU A 44 6.29 28.06 -5.55
CA GLU A 44 5.98 27.84 -4.14
C GLU A 44 4.62 27.16 -3.95
N ALA A 45 3.57 27.61 -4.65
CA ALA A 45 2.24 27.01 -4.60
C ALA A 45 2.28 25.51 -4.97
N GLN A 46 3.07 25.15 -5.99
CA GLN A 46 3.26 23.77 -6.40
C GLN A 46 4.01 22.96 -5.34
N ARG A 47 5.07 23.51 -4.73
CA ARG A 47 5.79 22.88 -3.61
C ARG A 47 4.88 22.64 -2.41
N GLN A 48 4.12 23.65 -1.98
CA GLN A 48 3.18 23.54 -0.86
C GLN A 48 2.09 22.50 -1.14
N ARG A 49 1.56 22.44 -2.37
CA ARG A 49 0.60 21.41 -2.77
C ARG A 49 1.19 20.01 -2.66
N ARG A 50 2.41 19.79 -3.16
CA ARG A 50 3.08 18.47 -3.06
C ARG A 50 3.32 18.08 -1.62
N GLN A 51 3.75 19.00 -0.76
CA GLN A 51 3.92 18.73 0.67
C GLN A 51 2.60 18.38 1.35
N ALA A 52 1.50 19.09 1.03
CA ALA A 52 0.18 18.77 1.55
C ALA A 52 -0.29 17.38 1.09
N GLN A 53 -0.09 17.02 -0.18
CA GLN A 53 -0.40 15.68 -0.69
C GLN A 53 0.45 14.59 -0.02
N ALA A 54 1.75 14.84 0.19
CA ALA A 54 2.62 13.90 0.88
C ALA A 54 2.15 13.65 2.32
N ARG A 55 1.75 14.70 3.03
CA ARG A 55 1.17 14.59 4.38
C ARG A 55 -0.15 13.81 4.36
N ALA A 56 -1.05 14.10 3.41
CA ALA A 56 -2.30 13.38 3.27
C ALA A 56 -2.07 11.89 2.97
N ARG A 57 -1.11 11.55 2.08
CA ARG A 57 -0.71 10.17 1.81
C ARG A 57 -0.13 9.48 3.03
N SER A 58 0.76 10.14 3.78
CA SER A 58 1.33 9.60 5.02
C SER A 58 0.26 9.35 6.08
N GLN A 59 -0.75 10.23 6.19
CA GLN A 59 -1.87 10.02 7.10
C GLN A 59 -2.76 8.86 6.64
N HIS A 60 -3.08 8.76 5.35
CA HIS A 60 -3.81 7.62 4.80
C HIS A 60 -3.06 6.31 4.98
N GLN A 61 -1.74 6.31 4.80
CA GLN A 61 -0.90 5.14 5.06
C GLN A 61 -0.94 4.74 6.52
N ARG A 62 -0.78 5.69 7.45
CA ARG A 62 -0.88 5.39 8.90
C ARG A 62 -2.28 4.92 9.30
N ALA A 63 -3.34 5.51 8.74
CA ALA A 63 -4.71 5.05 8.97
C ALA A 63 -4.93 3.63 8.42
N ALA A 64 -4.41 3.35 7.23
CA ALA A 64 -4.46 2.02 6.62
C ALA A 64 -3.61 0.98 7.38
N GLU A 65 -2.46 1.38 7.93
CA GLU A 65 -1.62 0.53 8.79
C GLU A 65 -2.29 0.23 10.13
N GLN A 66 -2.95 1.22 10.74
CA GLN A 66 -3.75 0.99 11.96
C GLN A 66 -4.95 0.07 11.69
N GLN A 67 -5.60 0.20 10.53
CA GLN A 67 -6.66 -0.72 10.11
C GLN A 67 -6.12 -2.11 9.71
N ARG A 68 -4.87 -2.21 9.25
CA ARG A 68 -4.14 -3.46 9.03
C ARG A 68 -3.54 -4.06 10.32
N GLY A 69 -3.79 -3.44 11.48
CA GLY A 69 -3.61 -4.09 12.79
C GLY A 69 -4.33 -5.45 12.86
N PRO A 70 -4.10 -6.25 13.93
CA PRO A 70 -3.73 -7.68 14.01
C PRO A 70 -4.42 -8.73 13.10
N ALA A 71 -5.37 -8.36 12.25
CA ALA A 71 -6.05 -9.21 11.28
C ALA A 71 -5.10 -9.98 10.35
N GLN A 72 -3.98 -9.39 9.91
CA GLN A 72 -2.97 -10.11 9.12
C GLN A 72 -2.24 -11.20 9.93
N GLY A 73 -2.01 -11.00 11.23
CA GLY A 73 -1.41 -12.01 12.09
C GLY A 73 -2.34 -13.18 12.40
N GLN A 74 -3.66 -12.92 12.46
CA GLN A 74 -4.67 -13.96 12.68
C GLN A 74 -4.94 -14.78 11.41
N GLN A 75 -4.95 -14.14 10.23
CA GLN A 75 -5.08 -14.85 8.96
C GLN A 75 -3.85 -15.73 8.66
N ALA A 76 -2.64 -15.23 8.92
CA ALA A 76 -1.41 -16.01 8.76
C ALA A 76 -1.37 -17.24 9.69
N LYS A 77 -1.81 -17.11 10.95
CA LYS A 77 -1.89 -18.24 11.89
C LYS A 77 -2.95 -19.27 11.48
N ALA A 78 -4.14 -18.82 11.09
CA ALA A 78 -5.22 -19.71 10.68
C ALA A 78 -4.87 -20.49 9.39
N GLN A 79 -4.10 -19.89 8.49
CA GLN A 79 -3.66 -20.53 7.26
C GLN A 79 -2.53 -21.53 7.52
N ALA A 80 -1.57 -21.19 8.39
CA ALA A 80 -0.51 -22.11 8.83
C ALA A 80 -1.06 -23.35 9.58
N GLU A 81 -2.11 -23.21 10.39
CA GLU A 81 -2.75 -24.34 11.07
C GLU A 81 -3.45 -25.30 10.10
N LYS A 82 -4.09 -24.78 9.05
CA LYS A 82 -4.73 -25.62 8.01
C LYS A 82 -3.70 -26.41 7.21
N ASP A 83 -2.58 -25.78 6.85
CA ASP A 83 -1.49 -26.46 6.15
C ASP A 83 -0.80 -27.52 7.01
N ALA A 84 -0.63 -27.27 8.31
CA ALA A 84 -0.08 -28.25 9.25
C ALA A 84 -1.00 -29.47 9.42
N ARG A 85 -2.32 -29.26 9.59
CA ARG A 85 -3.31 -30.35 9.68
C ARG A 85 -3.38 -31.19 8.41
N GLY A 86 -3.35 -30.55 7.24
CA GLY A 86 -3.36 -31.26 5.95
C GLY A 86 -2.14 -32.15 5.74
N LYS A 87 -0.96 -31.74 6.22
CA LYS A 87 0.27 -32.55 6.16
C LYS A 87 0.21 -33.75 7.10
N GLN A 88 -0.30 -33.57 8.32
CA GLN A 88 -0.46 -34.68 9.28
C GLN A 88 -1.45 -35.73 8.79
N GLN A 89 -2.60 -35.32 8.23
CA GLN A 89 -3.58 -36.26 7.68
C GLN A 89 -3.00 -37.11 6.55
N ARG A 90 -2.27 -36.49 5.61
CA ARG A 90 -1.62 -37.21 4.51
C ARG A 90 -0.55 -38.19 4.98
N GLN A 91 0.18 -37.86 6.06
CA GLN A 91 1.15 -38.79 6.66
C GLN A 91 0.44 -39.99 7.28
N SER A 92 -0.61 -39.78 8.08
CA SER A 92 -1.37 -40.88 8.68
C SER A 92 -2.08 -41.76 7.65
N GLU A 93 -2.61 -41.19 6.56
CA GLU A 93 -3.18 -41.98 5.46
C GLU A 93 -2.13 -42.85 4.77
N ARG A 94 -0.93 -42.29 4.54
CA ARG A 94 0.17 -43.02 3.91
C ARG A 94 0.66 -44.18 4.78
N GLU A 95 0.74 -43.98 6.09
CA GLU A 95 1.09 -45.04 7.05
C GLU A 95 0.05 -46.16 7.07
N ARG A 96 -1.25 -45.83 7.09
CA ARG A 96 -2.34 -46.83 7.01
C ARG A 96 -2.30 -47.64 5.72
N VAL A 97 -2.00 -47.02 4.59
CA VAL A 97 -1.87 -47.72 3.31
C VAL A 97 -0.67 -48.67 3.30
N ILE A 98 0.46 -48.25 3.88
CA ILE A 98 1.65 -49.10 3.99
C ILE A 98 1.37 -50.29 4.92
N GLU A 99 0.72 -50.05 6.05
CA GLU A 99 0.37 -51.10 7.01
C GLU A 99 -0.65 -52.09 6.43
N ALA A 100 -1.70 -51.61 5.77
CA ALA A 100 -2.69 -52.45 5.09
C ALA A 100 -2.06 -53.32 3.99
N ARG A 101 -1.11 -52.78 3.23
CA ARG A 101 -0.37 -53.54 2.20
C ARG A 101 0.50 -54.63 2.83
N LYS A 102 1.16 -54.32 3.96
CA LYS A 102 1.98 -55.28 4.71
C LYS A 102 1.14 -56.39 5.34
N GLN A 103 -0.08 -56.08 5.77
CA GLN A 103 -1.06 -57.06 6.24
C GLN A 103 -1.48 -58.01 5.11
N GLN A 104 -1.82 -57.46 3.94
CA GLN A 104 -2.17 -58.27 2.76
C GLN A 104 -1.06 -59.23 2.35
N GLU A 105 0.21 -58.82 2.37
CA GLU A 105 1.32 -59.72 2.05
C GLU A 105 1.50 -60.82 3.08
N ARG A 106 1.24 -60.54 4.37
CA ARG A 106 1.27 -61.56 5.43
C ARG A 106 0.13 -62.58 5.29
N ASP A 107 -1.10 -62.13 5.09
CA ASP A 107 -2.24 -63.03 4.91
C ASP A 107 -2.13 -63.85 3.62
N SER A 108 -1.56 -63.27 2.56
CA SER A 108 -1.28 -63.98 1.30
C SER A 108 -0.14 -65.01 1.44
N SER A 109 0.80 -64.79 2.36
CA SER A 109 1.91 -65.73 2.64
C SER A 109 1.52 -66.90 3.55
N LEU A 110 0.42 -66.77 4.30
CA LEU A 110 -0.14 -67.82 5.18
C LEU A 110 -1.17 -68.72 4.47
N SER A 111 -1.58 -68.37 3.25
CA SER A 111 -2.57 -69.12 2.44
C SER A 111 -1.95 -69.96 1.30
N ARG A 112 -0.63 -70.19 1.32
CA ARG A 112 0.06 -71.18 0.46
C ARG A 112 0.56 -72.34 1.30
#